data_AF-A0A015KHN1-F1
#
_entry.id   AF-A0A015KHN1-F1
#
_cell.length_a   1.000
_cell.length_b   1.000
_cell.length_c   1.000
_cell.angle_alpha   90.00
_cell.angle_beta   90.00
_cell.angle_gamma   90.00
#
_symmetry.space_group_name_H-M   'P 1'
#
loop_
_entity.id
_entity.type
_entity.pdbx_description
1 polymer ?
#
loop_
_entity_poly.entity_id
_entity_poly.type
_entity_poly.pdbx_seq_one_letter_code
_entity_poly.pdbx_strand_id
1 'polypeptide(L)'
;MEIIETSTTVRPAANLTPDEKWGLLFDVTCSLEIPMEDFDENWWPLVSNIWTQWNLYKQANGNVRKDFACRLTKHWESSSRQKENVSIEKCRITKTRPSKLCHAKIRVLWLISLEIVRIEHYKDSPNHTHTVLDSDRIKRSQAVRILVENEAVKNYSPPAITVTVREYATELDLGTSVSELKRKEVSNIKYKVHGPMESHLFCNSDL
;
A
#
# COMPACT_ATOMS: atom_id res chain seq x y z
N MET A 1 27.44 -2.73 -29.23
CA MET A 1 27.69 -1.63 -28.27
C MET A 1 26.36 -1.32 -27.62
N GLU A 2 26.09 -1.93 -26.47
CA GLU A 2 24.91 -1.56 -25.67
C GLU A 2 25.20 -0.22 -25.00
N ILE A 3 24.36 0.76 -25.30
CA ILE A 3 24.37 2.06 -24.63
C ILE A 3 23.84 1.79 -23.24
N ILE A 4 24.73 1.75 -22.25
CA ILE A 4 24.36 1.80 -20.84
C ILE A 4 23.88 3.24 -20.63
N GLU A 5 22.57 3.46 -20.77
CA GLU A 5 21.96 4.68 -20.27
C GLU A 5 22.28 4.76 -18.78
N THR A 6 23.15 5.70 -18.44
CA THR A 6 23.50 6.02 -17.06
C THR A 6 22.26 6.58 -16.38
N SER A 7 21.44 5.71 -15.81
CA SER A 7 20.43 6.11 -14.83
C SER A 7 21.18 6.72 -13.65
N THR A 8 21.04 8.03 -13.45
CA THR A 8 21.61 8.73 -12.30
C THR A 8 21.14 8.04 -11.04
N THR A 9 22.09 7.45 -10.30
CA THR A 9 21.81 6.81 -9.02
C THR A 9 21.89 7.88 -7.95
N VAL A 10 20.80 8.09 -7.23
CA VAL A 10 20.67 9.12 -6.20
C VAL A 10 20.57 8.43 -4.85
N ARG A 11 21.41 8.86 -3.90
CA ARG A 11 21.21 8.56 -2.49
C ARG A 11 20.27 9.63 -1.93
N PRO A 12 19.08 9.25 -1.41
CA PRO A 12 18.18 10.23 -0.83
C PRO A 12 18.82 10.94 0.37
N ALA A 13 18.41 12.18 0.62
CA ALA A 13 18.80 12.88 1.84
C ALA A 13 18.25 12.13 3.07
N ALA A 14 18.99 12.17 4.19
CA ALA A 14 18.61 11.43 5.40
C ALA A 14 17.31 11.93 6.07
N ASN A 15 16.89 13.17 5.80
CA ASN A 15 15.81 13.85 6.51
C ASN A 15 14.60 14.15 5.61
N LEU A 16 14.24 13.22 4.72
CA LEU A 16 13.04 13.36 3.90
C LEU A 16 11.78 13.14 4.75
N THR A 17 10.77 13.98 4.53
CA THR A 17 9.45 13.78 5.13
C THR A 17 8.78 12.52 4.55
N PRO A 18 7.82 11.90 5.27
CA PRO A 18 7.08 10.77 4.73
C PRO A 18 6.41 11.04 3.38
N ASP A 19 5.84 12.23 3.17
CA ASP A 19 5.26 12.64 1.89
C ASP A 19 6.32 12.73 0.76
N GLU A 20 7.52 13.21 1.05
CA GLU A 20 8.63 13.24 0.07
C GLU A 20 9.12 11.83 -0.28
N LYS A 21 9.33 10.97 0.72
CA LYS A 21 9.69 9.56 0.52
C LYS A 21 8.65 8.84 -0.34
N TRP A 22 7.38 9.12 -0.05
CA TRP A 22 6.24 8.57 -0.77
C TRP A 22 6.23 9.03 -2.23
N GLY A 23 6.44 10.32 -2.50
CA GLY A 23 6.52 10.88 -3.85
C GLY A 23 7.64 10.26 -4.70
N LEU A 24 8.82 10.05 -4.11
CA LEU A 24 9.97 9.41 -4.78
C LEU A 24 9.70 7.94 -5.16
N LEU A 25 8.91 7.23 -4.36
CA LEU A 25 8.54 5.84 -4.60
C LEU A 25 7.26 5.68 -5.42
N PHE A 26 6.48 6.74 -5.59
CA PHE A 26 5.31 6.75 -6.46
C PHE A 26 5.74 6.74 -7.92
N ASP A 27 6.46 7.76 -8.38
CA ASP A 27 6.99 7.81 -9.74
C ASP A 27 8.52 7.80 -9.70
N VAL A 28 9.08 6.59 -9.75
CA VAL A 28 10.53 6.37 -9.73
C VAL A 28 11.11 6.82 -11.07
N THR A 29 11.68 8.02 -11.11
CA THR A 29 12.35 8.58 -12.30
C THR A 29 13.85 8.32 -12.33
N CYS A 30 14.45 8.06 -11.17
CA CYS A 30 15.89 7.80 -11.00
C CYS A 30 16.10 6.59 -10.08
N SER A 31 17.26 5.95 -10.17
CA SER A 31 17.59 4.82 -9.30
C SER A 31 17.90 5.31 -7.89
N LEU A 32 17.26 4.73 -6.88
CA LEU A 32 17.45 5.08 -5.47
C LEU A 32 18.21 3.98 -4.74
N GLU A 33 19.14 4.36 -3.87
CA GLU A 33 19.84 3.45 -2.96
C GLU A 33 19.52 3.81 -1.52
N ILE A 34 18.94 2.86 -0.79
CA ILE A 34 18.42 3.04 0.57
C ILE A 34 18.95 1.89 1.44
N PRO A 35 19.41 2.13 2.68
CA PRO A 35 19.74 1.05 3.60
C PRO A 35 18.56 0.09 3.79
N MET A 36 18.82 -1.21 3.91
CA MET A 36 17.76 -2.23 4.00
C MET A 36 16.79 -2.03 5.14
N GLU A 37 17.31 -1.76 6.33
CA GLU A 37 16.52 -1.52 7.54
C GLU A 37 15.60 -0.30 7.36
N ASP A 38 16.16 0.83 6.90
CA ASP A 38 15.38 2.04 6.64
C ASP A 38 14.32 1.82 5.56
N PHE A 39 14.66 1.06 4.51
CA PHE A 39 13.69 0.74 3.45
C PHE A 39 12.48 -0.03 3.99
N ASP A 40 12.71 -1.10 4.76
CA ASP A 40 11.64 -1.98 5.24
C ASP A 40 10.78 -1.31 6.33
N GLU A 41 11.39 -0.47 7.18
CA GLU A 41 10.68 0.18 8.30
C GLU A 41 10.03 1.52 7.93
N ASN A 42 10.72 2.36 7.17
CA ASN A 42 10.32 3.76 6.99
C ASN A 42 9.83 4.10 5.58
N TRP A 43 10.27 3.36 4.55
CA TRP A 43 9.92 3.69 3.16
C TRP A 43 8.81 2.80 2.61
N TRP A 44 9.00 1.49 2.68
CA TRP A 44 8.08 0.52 2.08
C TRP A 44 6.66 0.57 2.67
N PRO A 45 6.46 0.76 3.99
CA PRO A 45 5.12 0.82 4.56
C PRO A 45 4.25 1.93 3.97
N LEU A 46 4.87 3.04 3.53
CA LEU A 46 4.21 4.20 2.94
C LEU A 46 3.56 3.88 1.58
N VAL A 47 4.23 3.08 0.74
CA VAL A 47 3.78 2.79 -0.64
C VAL A 47 3.27 1.36 -0.86
N SER A 48 3.23 0.55 0.20
CA SER A 48 2.75 -0.84 0.19
C SER A 48 1.32 -1.04 -0.37
N ASN A 49 0.50 0.02 -0.40
CA ASN A 49 -0.82 0.01 -1.00
C ASN A 49 -0.80 0.21 -2.52
N ILE A 50 0.22 0.89 -3.06
CA ILE A 50 0.36 1.19 -4.48
C ILE A 50 0.94 -0.02 -5.19
N TRP A 51 2.00 -0.61 -4.62
CA TRP A 51 2.75 -1.67 -5.28
C TRP A 51 2.23 -3.06 -4.93
N THR A 52 2.20 -3.94 -5.91
CA THR A 52 1.91 -5.37 -5.76
C THR A 52 3.00 -6.18 -6.41
N GLN A 53 3.52 -7.17 -5.69
CA GLN A 53 4.57 -8.04 -6.20
C GLN A 53 4.08 -8.77 -7.45
N TRP A 54 4.84 -8.65 -8.53
CA TRP A 54 4.58 -9.29 -9.82
C TRP A 54 5.48 -10.51 -10.02
N ASN A 55 6.79 -10.34 -9.84
CA ASN A 55 7.78 -11.42 -9.96
C ASN A 55 8.79 -11.39 -8.80
N LEU A 56 9.44 -12.53 -8.57
CA LEU A 56 10.52 -12.72 -7.60
C LEU A 56 11.64 -13.54 -8.25
N TYR A 57 12.87 -13.07 -8.13
CA TYR A 57 14.07 -13.74 -8.58
C TYR A 57 15.07 -13.80 -7.43
N LYS A 58 15.59 -15.00 -7.17
CA LYS A 58 16.66 -15.22 -6.19
C LYS A 58 17.94 -15.49 -6.96
N GLN A 59 19.00 -14.76 -6.65
CA GLN A 59 20.31 -14.95 -7.25
C GLN A 59 21.16 -15.89 -6.39
N ALA A 60 22.14 -16.55 -7.00
CA ALA A 60 23.03 -17.50 -6.31
C ALA A 60 23.91 -16.84 -5.24
N ASN A 61 24.19 -15.53 -5.38
CA ASN A 61 24.90 -14.71 -4.40
C ASN A 61 24.04 -14.33 -3.17
N GLY A 62 22.78 -14.79 -3.10
CA GLY A 62 21.83 -14.44 -2.05
C GLY A 62 20.97 -13.21 -2.37
N ASN A 63 21.37 -12.36 -3.32
CA ASN A 63 20.62 -11.16 -3.67
C ASN A 63 19.21 -11.51 -4.16
N VAL A 64 18.26 -10.64 -3.81
CA VAL A 64 16.85 -10.83 -4.15
C VAL A 64 16.41 -9.69 -5.04
N ARG A 65 15.78 -10.02 -6.17
CA ARG A 65 15.11 -9.04 -7.03
C ARG A 65 13.62 -9.30 -7.01
N LYS A 66 12.82 -8.26 -6.77
CA LYS A 66 11.37 -8.28 -6.94
C LYS A 66 10.97 -7.23 -7.96
N ASP A 67 10.13 -7.62 -8.89
CA ASP A 67 9.47 -6.67 -9.78
C ASP A 67 8.07 -6.43 -9.21
N PHE A 68 7.68 -5.17 -9.08
CA PHE A 68 6.37 -4.75 -8.61
C PHE A 68 5.61 -4.06 -9.74
N ALA A 69 4.31 -4.31 -9.78
CA ALA A 69 3.38 -3.60 -10.64
C ALA A 69 2.40 -2.81 -9.78
N CYS A 70 1.87 -1.72 -10.33
CA CYS A 70 0.83 -0.96 -9.66
C CYS A 70 -0.37 -1.86 -9.32
N ARG A 71 -1.00 -1.66 -8.16
CA ARG A 71 -2.20 -2.39 -7.70
C ARG A 71 -3.41 -2.13 -8.60
N LEU A 72 -3.42 -0.98 -9.27
CA LEU A 72 -4.41 -0.64 -10.29
C LEU A 72 -4.12 -1.30 -11.65
N THR A 73 -2.97 -1.95 -11.80
CA THR A 73 -2.71 -2.81 -12.94
C THR A 73 -3.64 -4.01 -12.89
N LYS A 74 -4.55 -4.06 -13.86
CA LYS A 74 -5.46 -5.16 -14.06
C LYS A 74 -5.30 -5.66 -15.49
N HIS A 75 -4.72 -6.86 -15.59
CA HIS A 75 -4.42 -7.49 -16.88
C HIS A 75 -5.70 -7.82 -17.68
N TRP A 76 -6.76 -8.26 -16.99
CA TRP A 76 -7.99 -8.72 -17.64
C TRP A 76 -9.20 -7.91 -17.23
N GLU A 77 -10.11 -7.70 -18.18
CA GLU A 77 -11.44 -7.19 -17.90
C GLU A 77 -12.18 -8.14 -16.94
N SER A 78 -13.05 -7.57 -16.11
CA SER A 78 -13.87 -8.40 -15.24
C SER A 78 -14.91 -9.08 -16.11
N SER A 79 -15.10 -10.38 -15.96
CA SER A 79 -16.14 -11.10 -16.70
C SER A 79 -17.50 -10.45 -16.47
N SER A 80 -18.19 -10.09 -17.54
CA SER A 80 -19.55 -9.55 -17.54
C SER A 80 -20.60 -10.66 -17.59
N ARG A 81 -20.42 -11.77 -16.86
CA ARG A 81 -21.39 -12.87 -16.85
C ARG A 81 -22.75 -12.39 -16.30
N GLN A 82 -23.61 -11.86 -17.16
CA GLN A 82 -25.05 -11.95 -16.98
C GLN A 82 -25.38 -13.44 -17.05
N LYS A 83 -25.56 -14.07 -15.89
CA LYS A 83 -26.13 -15.42 -15.87
C LYS A 83 -27.59 -15.27 -16.28
N GLU A 84 -27.91 -15.66 -17.50
CA GLU A 84 -29.24 -15.57 -18.12
C GLU A 84 -30.38 -16.15 -17.26
N ASN A 85 -30.06 -16.98 -16.26
CA ASN A 85 -31.01 -17.68 -15.40
C ASN A 85 -30.80 -17.47 -13.88
N VAL A 86 -30.05 -16.46 -13.42
CA VAL A 86 -29.89 -16.18 -11.98
C VAL A 86 -30.42 -14.80 -11.65
N SER A 87 -31.43 -14.72 -10.77
CA SER A 87 -31.97 -13.45 -10.31
C SER A 87 -30.87 -12.61 -9.64
N ILE A 88 -30.86 -11.32 -9.97
CA ILE A 88 -29.85 -10.35 -9.50
C ILE A 88 -29.83 -10.29 -7.95
N GLU A 89 -30.98 -10.53 -7.31
CA GLU A 89 -31.15 -10.54 -5.84
C GLU A 89 -30.35 -11.63 -5.12
N LYS A 90 -30.11 -12.78 -5.76
CA LYS A 90 -29.31 -13.87 -5.19
C LYS A 90 -27.81 -13.72 -5.49
N CYS A 91 -27.42 -12.71 -6.28
CA CYS A 91 -26.04 -12.47 -6.66
C CYS A 91 -25.37 -11.46 -5.72
N ARG A 92 -24.18 -11.80 -5.22
CA ARG A 92 -23.31 -10.82 -4.57
C ARG A 92 -22.91 -9.75 -5.58
N ILE A 93 -23.29 -8.50 -5.34
CA ILE A 93 -22.86 -7.36 -6.15
C ILE A 93 -21.37 -7.11 -5.90
N THR A 94 -20.53 -7.48 -6.86
CA THR A 94 -19.12 -7.11 -6.86
C THR A 94 -18.93 -5.88 -7.73
N LYS A 95 -18.34 -4.80 -7.17
CA LYS A 95 -17.92 -3.65 -7.98
C LYS A 95 -16.88 -4.13 -9.01
N THR A 96 -17.21 -4.04 -10.29
CA THR A 96 -16.25 -4.29 -11.37
C THR A 96 -15.24 -3.15 -11.39
N ARG A 97 -13.95 -3.50 -11.44
CA ARG A 97 -12.89 -2.52 -11.63
C ARG A 97 -12.58 -2.44 -13.12
N PRO A 98 -12.50 -1.25 -13.73
CA PRO A 98 -12.06 -1.14 -15.11
C PRO A 98 -10.63 -1.68 -15.23
N SER A 99 -10.33 -2.33 -16.36
CA SER A 99 -8.96 -2.75 -16.70
C SER A 99 -8.13 -1.60 -17.25
N LYS A 100 -6.81 -1.80 -17.35
CA LYS A 100 -5.88 -0.83 -17.98
C LYS A 100 -5.81 0.55 -17.32
N LEU A 101 -6.16 0.65 -16.03
CA LEU A 101 -6.09 1.93 -15.31
C LEU A 101 -4.66 2.40 -15.10
N CYS A 102 -3.70 1.47 -14.91
CA CYS A 102 -2.30 1.79 -14.73
C CYS A 102 -1.40 0.63 -15.16
N HIS A 103 -0.24 0.94 -15.73
CA HIS A 103 0.76 -0.03 -16.16
C HIS A 103 2.15 0.21 -15.55
N ALA A 104 2.24 1.11 -14.56
CA ALA A 104 3.48 1.43 -13.88
C ALA A 104 4.08 0.20 -13.17
N LYS A 105 5.40 0.07 -13.27
CA LYS A 105 6.20 -1.00 -12.70
C LYS A 105 7.51 -0.44 -12.18
N ILE A 106 7.95 -1.00 -11.06
CA ILE A 106 9.28 -0.75 -10.50
C ILE A 106 9.99 -2.06 -10.26
N ARG A 107 11.31 -1.97 -10.18
CA ARG A 107 12.19 -3.06 -9.80
C ARG A 107 12.87 -2.71 -8.49
N VAL A 108 12.87 -3.65 -7.56
CA VAL A 108 13.55 -3.49 -6.27
C VAL A 108 14.54 -4.64 -6.12
N LEU A 109 15.81 -4.29 -5.90
CA LEU A 109 16.91 -5.23 -5.70
C LEU A 109 17.45 -5.08 -4.27
N TRP A 110 17.43 -6.17 -3.52
CA TRP A 110 18.09 -6.30 -2.22
C TRP A 110 19.49 -6.85 -2.46
N LEU A 111 20.51 -6.03 -2.19
CA LEU A 111 21.93 -6.35 -2.30
C LEU A 111 22.46 -6.73 -0.91
N ILE A 112 22.36 -8.02 -0.55
CA ILE A 112 22.57 -8.50 0.83
C ILE A 112 23.97 -8.17 1.34
N SER A 113 25.01 -8.40 0.52
CA SER A 113 26.40 -8.12 0.92
C SER A 113 26.68 -6.63 1.17
N LEU A 114 25.84 -5.73 0.66
CA LEU A 114 25.98 -4.29 0.82
C LEU A 114 24.97 -3.69 1.80
N GLU A 115 24.03 -4.50 2.32
CA GLU A 115 22.92 -4.06 3.18
C GLU A 115 22.10 -2.89 2.60
N ILE A 116 21.99 -2.85 1.27
CA ILE A 116 21.29 -1.79 0.53
C ILE A 116 20.17 -2.36 -0.34
N VAL A 117 19.07 -1.62 -0.42
CA VAL A 117 17.98 -1.78 -1.38
C VAL A 117 18.14 -0.76 -2.49
N ARG A 118 18.14 -1.25 -3.72
CA ARG A 118 18.15 -0.43 -4.92
C ARG A 118 16.78 -0.46 -5.58
N ILE A 119 16.15 0.70 -5.73
CA ILE A 119 14.89 0.85 -6.44
C ILE A 119 15.17 1.45 -7.81
N GLU A 120 14.66 0.83 -8.85
CA GLU A 120 14.84 1.25 -10.23
C GLU A 120 13.50 1.30 -10.94
N HIS A 121 13.40 2.23 -11.89
CA HIS A 121 12.29 2.23 -12.84
C HIS A 121 12.35 0.96 -13.70
N TYR A 122 11.21 0.30 -13.91
CA TYR A 122 11.19 -0.87 -14.78
C TYR A 122 11.30 -0.43 -16.24
N LYS A 123 12.20 -1.05 -17.00
CA LYS A 123 12.45 -0.69 -18.42
C LYS A 123 11.14 -0.67 -19.22
N ASP A 124 10.91 0.40 -19.96
CA ASP A 124 9.74 0.64 -20.81
C ASP A 124 8.39 0.71 -20.06
N SER A 125 8.42 0.86 -18.73
CA SER A 125 7.21 1.13 -17.95
C SER A 125 6.77 2.59 -18.11
N PRO A 126 5.47 2.89 -18.20
CA PRO A 126 4.99 4.25 -18.04
C PRO A 126 4.97 4.65 -16.56
N ASN A 127 4.89 5.96 -16.30
CA ASN A 127 4.56 6.49 -14.96
C ASN A 127 3.11 6.17 -14.59
N HIS A 128 2.74 6.46 -13.33
CA HIS A 128 1.36 6.33 -12.92
C HIS A 128 0.41 7.25 -13.68
N THR A 129 -0.78 6.74 -13.93
CA THR A 129 -1.88 7.40 -14.66
C THR A 129 -3.04 7.78 -13.74
N HIS A 130 -2.83 7.64 -12.43
CA HIS A 130 -3.80 7.93 -11.39
C HIS A 130 -3.13 8.75 -10.29
N THR A 131 -3.94 9.32 -9.42
CA THR A 131 -3.44 10.06 -8.27
C THR A 131 -3.11 9.12 -7.11
N VAL A 132 -2.34 9.65 -6.16
CA VAL A 132 -2.13 9.08 -4.83
C VAL A 132 -3.44 8.58 -4.19
N LEU A 133 -4.44 9.45 -4.16
CA LEU A 133 -5.71 9.26 -3.48
C LEU A 133 -6.50 8.08 -4.06
N ASP A 134 -6.34 7.81 -5.36
CA ASP A 134 -6.97 6.66 -6.02
C ASP A 134 -6.48 5.33 -5.42
N SER A 135 -5.21 5.26 -5.00
CA SER A 135 -4.66 4.08 -4.33
C SER A 135 -5.20 3.94 -2.90
N ASP A 136 -5.23 5.04 -2.15
CA ASP A 136 -5.72 5.07 -0.75
C ASP A 136 -7.21 4.73 -0.64
N ARG A 137 -8.00 5.05 -1.66
CA ARG A 137 -9.42 4.66 -1.76
C ARG A 137 -9.62 3.15 -1.88
N ILE A 138 -8.63 2.43 -2.39
CA ILE A 138 -8.69 1.00 -2.62
C ILE A 138 -8.11 0.23 -1.45
N LYS A 139 -6.96 0.66 -0.95
CA LYS A 139 -6.24 0.00 0.15
C LYS A 139 -5.41 1.03 0.90
N ARG A 140 -5.43 0.96 2.23
CA ARG A 140 -4.54 1.77 3.08
C ARG A 140 -3.10 1.31 2.97
N SER A 141 -2.20 2.28 2.99
CA SER A 141 -0.79 2.02 3.25
C SER A 141 -0.63 1.30 4.60
N GLN A 142 0.40 0.46 4.67
CA GLN A 142 0.74 -0.25 5.89
C GLN A 142 1.06 0.72 7.03
N ALA A 143 1.65 1.88 6.74
CA ALA A 143 1.91 2.93 7.72
C ALA A 143 0.62 3.41 8.42
N VAL A 144 -0.42 3.78 7.64
CA VAL A 144 -1.72 4.17 8.21
C VAL A 144 -2.36 3.01 8.98
N ARG A 145 -2.22 1.79 8.48
CA ARG A 145 -2.77 0.61 9.15
C ARG A 145 -2.11 0.36 10.51
N ILE A 146 -0.79 0.53 10.62
CA ILE A 146 -0.05 0.40 11.88
C ILE A 146 -0.53 1.43 12.90
N LEU A 147 -0.76 2.69 12.48
CA LEU A 147 -1.33 3.72 13.36
C LEU A 147 -2.70 3.30 13.93
N VAL A 148 -3.57 2.75 13.08
CA VAL A 148 -4.88 2.27 13.52
C VAL A 148 -4.76 1.05 14.43
N GLU A 149 -3.84 0.12 14.15
CA GLU A 149 -3.60 -1.07 14.97
C GLU A 149 -3.08 -0.67 16.37
N ASN A 150 -2.10 0.23 16.45
CA ASN A 150 -1.56 0.75 17.70
C ASN A 150 -2.62 1.42 18.57
N GLU A 151 -3.49 2.24 17.95
CA GLU A 151 -4.56 2.91 18.68
C GLU A 151 -5.71 1.96 19.03
N ALA A 152 -5.96 0.95 18.20
CA ALA A 152 -6.96 -0.07 18.47
C ALA A 152 -6.63 -0.93 19.69
N VAL A 153 -5.35 -1.17 20.00
CA VAL A 153 -4.93 -1.91 21.21
C VAL A 153 -5.46 -1.26 22.50
N LYS A 154 -5.58 0.07 22.53
CA LYS A 154 -6.14 0.83 23.67
C LYS A 154 -7.65 0.62 23.87
N ASN A 155 -8.29 -0.14 22.99
CA ASN A 155 -9.71 -0.51 23.02
C ASN A 155 -10.69 0.68 22.97
N TYR A 156 -10.27 1.85 22.50
CA TYR A 156 -11.16 2.98 22.28
C TYR A 156 -12.26 2.69 21.25
N SER A 157 -13.29 3.53 21.22
CA SER A 157 -14.36 3.42 20.23
C SER A 157 -13.80 3.71 18.82
N PRO A 158 -14.31 3.06 17.75
CA PRO A 158 -13.85 3.34 16.38
C PRO A 158 -13.91 4.83 15.98
N PRO A 159 -14.93 5.62 16.40
CA PRO A 159 -14.91 7.07 16.19
C PRO A 159 -13.74 7.78 16.86
N ALA A 160 -13.43 7.46 18.13
CA ALA A 160 -12.32 8.05 18.86
C ALA A 160 -10.97 7.70 18.20
N ILE A 161 -10.76 6.43 17.86
CA ILE A 161 -9.57 5.98 17.11
C ILE A 161 -9.41 6.76 15.81
N THR A 162 -10.50 6.98 15.07
CA THR A 162 -10.44 7.70 13.79
C THR A 162 -9.97 9.15 13.96
N VAL A 163 -10.40 9.84 15.03
CA VAL A 163 -9.98 11.22 15.33
C VAL A 163 -8.50 11.24 15.69
N THR A 164 -8.10 10.42 16.65
CA THR A 164 -6.70 10.36 17.13
C THR A 164 -5.72 9.96 16.03
N VAL A 165 -6.07 8.98 15.19
CA VAL A 165 -5.23 8.59 14.05
C VAL A 165 -5.08 9.72 13.03
N ARG A 166 -6.12 10.55 12.83
CA ARG A 166 -6.03 11.69 11.92
C ARG A 166 -5.10 12.77 12.48
N GLU A 167 -5.16 13.04 13.77
CA GLU A 167 -4.27 13.98 14.46
C GLU A 167 -2.81 13.53 14.33
N TYR A 168 -2.50 12.27 14.69
CA TYR A 168 -1.15 11.73 14.54
C TYR A 168 -0.67 11.71 13.10
N ALA A 169 -1.54 11.38 12.15
CA ALA A 169 -1.15 11.39 10.75
C ALA A 169 -0.89 12.81 10.23
N THR A 170 -1.57 13.84 10.74
CA THR A 170 -1.24 15.23 10.42
C THR A 170 0.14 15.62 10.98
N GLU A 171 0.48 15.19 12.20
CA GLU A 171 1.81 15.44 12.79
C GLU A 171 2.95 14.70 12.07
N LEU A 172 2.64 13.56 11.46
CA LEU A 172 3.60 12.72 10.72
C LEU A 172 3.64 13.01 9.22
N ASP A 173 3.04 14.09 8.74
CA ASP A 173 2.93 14.40 7.30
C ASP A 173 2.33 13.24 6.46
N LEU A 174 1.32 12.57 7.01
CA LEU A 174 0.51 11.51 6.38
C LEU A 174 -0.98 11.91 6.27
N GLY A 175 -1.28 13.19 6.48
CA GLY A 175 -2.64 13.73 6.55
C GLY A 175 -3.47 13.44 5.30
N THR A 176 -2.84 13.47 4.12
CA THR A 176 -3.46 13.18 2.82
C THR A 176 -3.96 11.73 2.76
N SER A 177 -3.15 10.76 3.20
CA SER A 177 -3.51 9.33 3.17
C SER A 177 -4.60 8.91 4.16
N VAL A 178 -4.73 9.60 5.29
CA VAL A 178 -5.81 9.34 6.27
C VAL A 178 -7.13 10.03 5.95
N SER A 179 -7.14 11.00 5.03
CA SER A 179 -8.35 11.73 4.64
C SER A 179 -9.48 10.78 4.20
N GLU A 180 -9.10 9.71 3.49
CA GLU A 180 -10.01 8.71 2.97
C GLU A 180 -10.39 7.63 4.01
N LEU A 181 -9.78 7.61 5.21
CA LEU A 181 -9.94 6.56 6.23
C LEU A 181 -11.41 6.47 6.70
N LYS A 182 -11.99 5.28 6.59
CA LYS A 182 -13.40 5.03 6.89
C LYS A 182 -13.56 4.44 8.29
N ARG A 183 -14.56 4.90 9.05
CA ARG A 183 -14.90 4.33 10.38
C ARG A 183 -15.12 2.82 10.33
N LYS A 184 -15.76 2.30 9.28
CA LYS A 184 -15.96 0.85 9.06
C LYS A 184 -14.63 0.09 8.95
N GLU A 185 -13.64 0.69 8.31
CA GLU A 185 -12.30 0.10 8.19
C GLU A 185 -11.61 0.04 9.55
N VAL A 186 -11.70 1.12 10.34
CA VAL A 186 -11.19 1.16 11.72
C VAL A 186 -11.88 0.10 12.59
N SER A 187 -13.21 -0.03 12.51
CA SER A 187 -13.94 -1.08 13.23
C SER A 187 -13.45 -2.49 12.85
N ASN A 188 -13.21 -2.74 11.56
CA ASN A 188 -12.70 -4.03 11.09
C ASN A 188 -11.28 -4.31 11.59
N ILE A 189 -10.41 -3.31 11.65
CA ILE A 189 -9.06 -3.44 12.20
C ILE A 189 -9.13 -3.71 13.70
N LYS A 190 -9.92 -2.93 14.44
CA LYS A 190 -10.15 -3.15 15.88
C LYS A 190 -10.63 -4.58 16.17
N TYR A 191 -11.60 -5.05 15.39
CA TYR A 191 -12.11 -6.42 15.51
C TYR A 191 -11.02 -7.48 15.27
N LYS A 192 -10.07 -7.23 14.37
CA LYS A 192 -8.94 -8.16 14.15
C LYS A 192 -7.93 -8.15 15.30
N VAL A 193 -7.74 -7.00 15.96
CA VAL A 193 -6.82 -6.85 17.10
C VAL A 193 -7.38 -7.53 18.35
N HIS A 194 -8.67 -7.34 18.65
CA HIS A 194 -9.31 -7.88 19.86
C HIS A 194 -10.05 -9.20 19.65
N GLY A 195 -10.18 -9.67 18.41
CA GLY A 195 -11.04 -10.79 18.05
C GLY A 195 -12.52 -10.42 18.10
N PRO A 196 -13.43 -11.41 18.00
CA PRO A 196 -14.82 -11.21 18.36
C PRO A 196 -14.88 -10.81 19.83
N MET A 197 -15.07 -9.52 20.13
CA MET A 197 -15.65 -9.14 21.41
C MET A 197 -16.96 -9.92 21.50
N GLU A 198 -17.15 -10.68 22.57
CA GLU A 198 -18.42 -11.35 22.85
C GLU A 198 -19.52 -10.29 22.96
N SER A 199 -20.12 -9.91 21.83
CA SER A 199 -21.28 -9.03 21.77
C SER A 199 -22.50 -9.68 22.42
N HIS A 200 -22.41 -10.97 22.74
CA HIS A 200 -23.38 -11.76 23.47
C HIS A 200 -23.43 -11.42 24.97
N LEU A 201 -22.37 -10.83 25.55
CA LEU A 201 -22.33 -10.49 26.98
C LEU A 201 -22.98 -9.14 27.32
N PHE A 202 -23.36 -8.33 26.32
CA PHE A 202 -24.03 -7.04 26.53
C PHE A 202 -25.54 -7.08 26.29
N CYS A 203 -26.14 -8.27 26.12
CA CYS A 203 -27.58 -8.43 26.12
C CYS A 203 -28.02 -9.07 27.44
N ASN A 204 -28.15 -8.27 28.50
CA ASN A 204 -29.11 -8.42 29.61
C ASN A 204 -28.79 -7.44 30.75
N SER A 205 -29.12 -6.17 30.54
CA SER A 205 -29.50 -5.17 31.56
C SER A 205 -30.17 -4.10 30.69
N ASP A 206 -31.48 -4.04 30.52
CA ASP A 206 -32.46 -3.83 31.58
C ASP A 206 -33.83 -4.43 31.22
N LEU A 207 -34.49 -4.91 32.27
CA LEU A 207 -35.93 -5.18 32.38
C LEU A 207 -36.59 -3.95 33.00
#